data_AF-A0A1K1NET1-F1
#
_entry.id   AF-A0A1K1NET1-F1
#
_cell.length_a   1.000
_cell.length_b   1.000
_cell.length_c   1.000
_cell.angle_alpha   90.00
_cell.angle_beta   90.00
_cell.angle_gamma   90.00
#
_symmetry.space_group_name_H-M   'P 1'
#
loop_
_entity.id
_entity.type
_entity.pdbx_description
1 polymer ?
#
loop_
_entity_poly.entity_id
_entity_poly.type
_entity_poly.pdbx_seq_one_letter_code
_entity_poly.pdbx_strand_id
1 'polypeptide(L)'
;MAVDRNKKEKVYVRVSTDFDATGYMQPRSVTWSDGRTFTIDKIKDFRPANIYRDDCSGYCFTVMIRGEEKHLYFEPADSTFSSRIGRWYVMTAN
;
A
#
# COMPACT_ATOMS: atom_id res chain seq x y z
N MET A 1 -20.84 -23.25 8.11
CA MET A 1 -19.83 -22.34 8.68
C MET A 1 -20.00 -21.01 7.99
N ALA A 2 -20.42 -19.97 8.70
CA ALA A 2 -20.64 -18.65 8.10
C ALA A 2 -19.29 -18.04 7.74
N VAL A 3 -19.08 -17.69 6.47
CA VAL A 3 -17.96 -16.83 6.06
C VAL A 3 -18.29 -15.45 6.61
N ASP A 4 -17.51 -14.99 7.57
CA ASP A 4 -17.61 -13.66 8.16
C ASP A 4 -17.31 -12.62 7.07
N ARG A 5 -18.37 -12.13 6.42
CA ARG A 5 -18.33 -11.36 5.17
C ARG A 5 -17.95 -9.89 5.36
N ASN A 6 -17.46 -9.52 6.55
CA ASN A 6 -17.24 -8.13 6.98
C ASN A 6 -15.77 -7.80 7.33
N LYS A 7 -14.84 -8.70 7.03
CA LYS A 7 -13.40 -8.45 7.24
C LYS A 7 -12.84 -7.79 5.99
N LYS A 8 -12.53 -6.50 6.05
CA LYS A 8 -11.78 -5.82 4.98
C LYS A 8 -10.47 -6.56 4.74
N GLU A 9 -10.25 -7.00 3.51
CA GLU A 9 -9.12 -7.85 3.15
C GLU A 9 -7.98 -7.00 2.60
N LYS A 10 -6.74 -7.42 2.89
CA LYS A 10 -5.54 -6.86 2.27
C LYS A 10 -5.44 -7.41 0.84
N VAL A 11 -5.46 -6.51 -0.14
CA VAL A 11 -5.18 -6.86 -1.54
C VAL A 11 -3.77 -6.42 -1.87
N TYR A 12 -2.86 -7.38 -1.99
CA TYR A 12 -1.48 -7.10 -2.36
C TYR A 12 -1.37 -6.71 -3.84
N VAL A 13 -0.65 -5.63 -4.11
CA VAL A 13 -0.53 -5.04 -5.44
C VAL A 13 0.95 -4.83 -5.78
N ARG A 14 1.28 -4.89 -7.08
CA ARG A 14 2.60 -4.48 -7.54
C ARG A 14 2.67 -2.96 -7.54
N VAL A 15 3.75 -2.40 -7.04
CA VAL A 15 3.99 -0.95 -7.06
C VAL A 15 5.36 -0.68 -7.67
N SER A 16 5.42 0.24 -8.63
CA SER A 16 6.70 0.83 -9.03
C SER A 16 7.03 1.94 -8.04
N THR A 17 8.17 1.82 -7.37
CA THR A 17 8.62 2.73 -6.32
C THR A 17 10.02 3.21 -6.66
N ASP A 18 10.22 4.52 -6.60
CA ASP A 18 11.54 5.11 -6.65
C ASP A 18 12.08 5.28 -5.23
N PHE A 19 13.37 5.05 -5.05
CA PHE A 19 14.08 5.40 -3.84
C PHE A 19 14.97 6.59 -4.15
N ASP A 20 14.83 7.66 -3.39
CA ASP A 20 15.77 8.77 -3.51
C ASP A 20 17.06 8.52 -2.72
N ALA A 21 18.03 9.43 -2.84
CA ALA A 21 19.32 9.31 -2.18
C ALA A 21 19.25 9.34 -0.64
N THR A 22 18.12 9.75 -0.05
CA THR A 22 17.89 9.69 1.41
C THR A 22 17.33 8.33 1.85
N GLY A 23 16.94 7.48 0.90
CA GLY A 23 16.24 6.23 1.14
C GLY A 23 14.73 6.39 1.25
N TYR A 24 14.17 7.57 0.96
CA TYR A 24 12.73 7.77 1.00
C TYR A 24 12.05 7.05 -0.17
N MET A 25 11.03 6.26 0.17
CA MET A 25 10.26 5.43 -0.76
C MET A 25 9.12 6.23 -1.39
N GLN A 26 9.17 6.43 -2.70
CA GLN A 26 8.17 7.17 -3.46
C GLN A 26 7.40 6.24 -4.39
N PRO A 27 6.17 5.80 -4.03
CA PRO A 27 5.33 5.04 -4.95
C PRO A 27 4.91 5.90 -6.15
N ARG A 28 5.07 5.36 -7.36
CA ARG A 28 4.81 6.06 -8.64
C ARG A 28 3.63 5.49 -9.42
N SER A 29 3.39 4.20 -9.33
CA SER A 29 2.22 3.56 -9.95
C SER A 29 1.84 2.26 -9.24
N VAL A 30 0.56 1.92 -9.32
CA VAL A 30 0.00 0.67 -8.80
C VAL A 30 -0.44 -0.19 -9.98
N THR A 31 -0.01 -1.45 -10.02
CA THR A 31 -0.42 -2.45 -11.02
C THR A 31 -1.18 -3.57 -10.32
N TRP A 32 -2.42 -3.78 -10.75
CA TRP A 32 -3.29 -4.84 -10.26
C TRP A 32 -2.93 -6.20 -10.88
N SER A 33 -3.45 -7.27 -10.30
CA SER A 33 -3.20 -8.64 -10.74
C SER A 33 -3.68 -8.92 -12.17
N ASP A 34 -4.67 -8.17 -12.65
CA ASP A 34 -5.16 -8.23 -14.03
C ASP A 34 -4.32 -7.43 -15.03
N GLY A 35 -3.22 -6.83 -14.58
CA GLY A 35 -2.30 -6.05 -15.41
C GLY A 35 -2.68 -4.59 -15.59
N ARG A 36 -3.83 -4.11 -15.07
CA ARG A 36 -4.16 -2.68 -15.13
C ARG A 36 -3.24 -1.86 -14.24
N THR A 37 -2.60 -0.84 -14.82
CA THR A 37 -1.71 0.08 -14.13
C THR A 37 -2.34 1.46 -13.98
N PHE A 38 -2.20 2.03 -12.79
CA PHE A 38 -2.67 3.37 -12.45
C PHE A 38 -1.50 4.20 -11.93
N THR A 39 -1.23 5.32 -12.59
CA THR A 39 -0.22 6.29 -12.14
C THR A 39 -0.67 6.98 -10.86
N ILE A 40 0.26 7.19 -9.94
CA ILE A 40 0.05 8.04 -8.77
C ILE A 40 0.41 9.47 -9.18
N ASP A 41 -0.59 10.34 -9.16
CA ASP A 41 -0.47 11.74 -9.57
C ASP A 41 0.30 12.55 -8.53
N LYS A 42 0.03 12.28 -7.25
CA LYS A 42 0.62 13.00 -6.12
C LYS A 42 0.58 12.16 -4.85
N ILE A 43 1.61 12.28 -4.03
CA ILE A 43 1.61 11.84 -2.62
C ILE A 43 1.17 13.03 -1.76
N LYS A 44 0.12 12.85 -0.95
CA LYS A 44 -0.43 13.89 -0.07
C LYS A 44 0.05 13.76 1.36
N ASP A 45 0.24 12.53 1.85
CA ASP A 45 0.60 12.26 3.24
C ASP A 45 1.32 10.91 3.36
N PHE A 46 2.08 10.74 4.45
CA PHE A 46 2.76 9.51 4.82
C PHE A 46 2.77 9.36 6.35
N ARG A 47 2.13 8.30 6.85
CA ARG A 47 1.96 8.06 8.29
C ARG A 47 2.03 6.57 8.64
N PRO A 48 2.23 6.23 9.93
CA PRO A 48 1.99 4.86 10.41
C PRO A 48 0.58 4.37 10.03
N ALA A 49 0.47 3.11 9.58
CA ALA A 49 -0.81 2.55 9.11
C ALA A 49 -1.88 2.50 10.21
N ASN A 50 -1.46 2.34 11.47
CA ASN A 50 -2.34 2.26 12.63
C ASN A 50 -3.12 3.54 12.92
N ILE A 51 -2.69 4.70 12.38
CA ILE A 51 -3.46 5.94 12.45
C ILE A 51 -4.82 5.82 11.74
N TYR A 52 -4.92 4.96 10.73
CA TYR A 52 -6.16 4.73 9.99
C TYR A 52 -6.93 3.50 10.47
N ARG A 53 -6.23 2.50 11.03
CA ARG A 53 -6.81 1.23 11.48
C ARG A 53 -5.94 0.54 12.52
N ASP A 54 -6.47 0.30 13.72
CA ASP A 54 -5.71 -0.29 14.83
C ASP A 54 -5.07 -1.66 14.53
N ASP A 55 -5.67 -2.43 13.61
CA ASP A 55 -5.21 -3.77 13.22
C ASP A 55 -4.14 -3.76 12.11
N CYS A 56 -3.72 -2.59 11.64
CA CYS A 56 -2.74 -2.45 10.56
C CYS A 56 -1.37 -2.00 11.10
N SER A 57 -0.34 -2.79 10.80
CA SER A 57 1.06 -2.42 11.00
C SER A 57 1.69 -1.85 9.72
N GLY A 58 2.87 -1.25 9.86
CA GLY A 58 3.63 -0.66 8.76
C GLY A 58 3.23 0.79 8.49
N TYR A 59 3.20 1.17 7.22
CA TYR A 59 3.01 2.56 6.79
C TYR A 59 1.83 2.71 5.82
N CYS A 60 1.27 3.91 5.78
CA CYS A 60 0.21 4.30 4.85
C CYS A 60 0.63 5.57 4.12
N PHE A 61 0.55 5.51 2.79
CA PHE A 61 0.65 6.66 1.91
C PHE A 61 -0.75 7.07 1.47
N THR A 62 -1.09 8.33 1.68
CA THR A 62 -2.28 8.93 1.06
C THR A 62 -1.87 9.44 -0.31
N VAL A 63 -2.38 8.81 -1.36
CA VAL A 63 -2.03 9.07 -2.76
C VAL A 63 -3.23 9.57 -3.55
N MET A 64 -2.97 10.37 -4.58
CA MET A 64 -3.96 10.77 -5.57
C MET A 64 -3.80 9.91 -6.82
N ILE A 65 -4.89 9.30 -7.27
CA ILE A 65 -4.95 8.54 -8.52
C ILE A 65 -6.20 8.98 -9.27
N ARG A 66 -6.02 9.53 -10.47
CA ARG A 66 -7.11 10.08 -11.30
C ARG A 66 -7.96 11.12 -10.56
N GLY A 67 -7.30 11.95 -9.75
CA GLY A 67 -7.98 12.99 -8.95
C GLY A 67 -8.71 12.48 -7.71
N GLU A 68 -8.66 11.18 -7.41
CA GLU A 68 -9.25 10.60 -6.20
C GLU A 68 -8.19 10.25 -5.16
N GLU A 69 -8.51 10.52 -3.89
CA GLU A 69 -7.66 10.12 -2.77
C GLU A 69 -7.81 8.62 -2.48
N LYS A 70 -6.67 7.94 -2.30
CA LYS A 70 -6.58 6.52 -1.97
C LYS A 70 -5.53 6.30 -0.89
N HIS A 71 -5.71 5.24 -0.10
CA HIS A 71 -4.71 4.76 0.85
C HIS A 71 -3.95 3.57 0.26
N LEU A 72 -2.63 3.70 0.21
CA LEU A 72 -1.71 2.66 -0.24
C LEU A 72 -0.79 2.29 0.93
N TYR A 73 -0.85 1.04 1.36
CA TYR A 73 -0.16 0.58 2.55
C TYR A 73 1.11 -0.20 2.20
N PHE A 74 2.12 -0.08 3.05
CA PHE A 74 3.36 -0.84 2.98
C PHE A 74 3.60 -1.61 4.28
N GLU A 75 3.73 -2.93 4.16
CA GLU A 75 4.07 -3.84 5.24
C GLU A 75 5.55 -4.25 5.09
N PRO A 76 6.45 -3.81 6.00
CA PRO A 76 7.83 -4.28 6.01
C PRO A 76 7.90 -5.79 6.16
N ALA A 77 8.87 -6.42 5.47
CA ALA A 77 9.09 -7.86 5.64
C ALA A 77 9.73 -8.15 7.00
N ASP A 78 9.52 -9.37 7.50
CA ASP A 78 10.35 -9.89 8.57
C ASP A 78 11.79 -10.06 8.06
N SER A 79 12.75 -9.67 8.89
CA SER A 79 14.20 -9.64 8.65
C SER A 79 14.82 -10.98 8.22
N THR A 80 14.04 -12.07 8.25
CA THR A 80 14.45 -13.43 7.91
C THR A 80 14.91 -13.59 6.45
N PHE A 81 14.48 -12.71 5.54
CA PHE A 81 14.86 -12.78 4.12
C PHE A 81 15.42 -11.43 3.64
N SER A 82 16.75 -11.34 3.52
CA SER A 82 17.47 -10.10 3.17
C SER A 82 17.08 -9.49 1.81
N SER A 83 16.48 -10.27 0.91
CA SER A 83 16.06 -9.80 -0.42
C SER A 83 14.64 -9.22 -0.47
N ARG A 84 13.86 -9.31 0.59
CA ARG A 84 12.48 -8.79 0.65
C ARG A 84 12.42 -7.60 1.58
N ILE A 85 12.18 -6.42 1.03
CA ILE A 85 12.01 -5.18 1.82
C ILE A 85 10.62 -5.09 2.45
N GLY A 86 9.61 -5.68 1.82
CA GLY A 86 8.22 -5.56 2.24
C GLY A 86 7.25 -5.71 1.08
N ARG A 87 5.96 -5.50 1.36
CA ARG A 87 4.86 -5.69 0.41
C ARG A 87 3.89 -4.52 0.45
N TRP A 88 3.43 -4.13 -0.73
CA TRP A 88 2.41 -3.12 -0.89
C TRP A 88 1.01 -3.74 -0.94
N TYR A 89 0.04 -3.09 -0.32
CA TYR A 89 -1.35 -3.52 -0.38
C TYR A 89 -2.33 -2.35 -0.30
N VAL A 90 -3.55 -2.58 -0.77
CA VAL A 90 -4.72 -1.74 -0.53
C VAL A 90 -5.73 -2.51 0.32
N MET A 91 -6.64 -1.82 0.98
CA MET A 91 -7.75 -2.45 1.69
C MET A 91 -8.98 -2.50 0.81
N THR A 92 -9.73 -3.61 0.83
CA THR A 92 -11.04 -3.66 0.18
C THR A 92 -11.98 -2.63 0.80
N ALA A 93 -12.77 -1.96 -0.04
CA ALA A 93 -13.92 -1.18 0.42
C ALA A 93 -15.04 -2.14 0.87
N ASN A 94 -15.88 -1.67 1.80
CA ASN A 94 -17.12 -2.37 2.15
C ASN A 94 -18.19 -2.16 1.08
#